data_AF-A0A7Y4XYQ0-F1
#
_entry.id   AF-A0A7Y4XYQ0-F1
#
_cell.length_a   1.000
_cell.length_b   1.000
_cell.length_c   1.000
_cell.angle_alpha   90.00
_cell.angle_beta   90.00
_cell.angle_gamma   90.00
#
_symmetry.space_group_name_H-M   'P 1'
#
loop_
_entity.id
_entity.type
_entity.pdbx_description
1 polymer ?
#
loop_
_entity_poly.entity_id
_entity_poly.type
_entity_poly.pdbx_seq_one_letter_code
_entity_poly.pdbx_strand_id
1 'polypeptide(L)' 'QLFQLGFLVSAIRPPTVPQGSARLRVTFSAAHEPAQVVQLLDALGQVR' A
#
# COMPACT_ATOMS: atom_id res chain seq x y z
N GLN A 1 -3.60 -9.71 -2.99
CA GLN A 1 -2.18 -10.06 -2.87
C GLN A 1 -1.56 -9.41 -1.62
N LEU A 2 -1.38 -8.08 -1.54
CA LEU A 2 -0.82 -7.44 -0.33
C LEU A 2 -1.53 -7.81 0.98
N PHE A 3 -2.86 -7.88 0.98
CA PHE A 3 -3.63 -8.31 2.16
C PHE A 3 -3.28 -9.74 2.62
N GLN A 4 -2.97 -10.64 1.68
CA GLN A 4 -2.54 -12.01 1.99
C GLN A 4 -1.10 -12.05 2.53
N LEU A 5 -0.29 -11.03 2.23
CA LEU A 5 1.05 -10.80 2.80
C LEU A 5 1.00 -10.05 4.14
N GLY A 6 -0.20 -9.83 4.71
CA GLY A 6 -0.38 -9.14 5.99
C GLY A 6 -0.49 -7.61 5.90
N PHE A 7 -0.49 -7.02 4.71
CA PHE A 7 -0.56 -5.56 4.53
C PHE A 7 -1.96 -5.10 4.14
N LEU A 8 -2.60 -4.34 5.04
CA LEU A 8 -3.87 -3.68 4.76
C LEU A 8 -3.62 -2.33 4.06
N VAL A 9 -3.62 -2.35 2.73
CA VAL A 9 -3.45 -1.15 1.89
C VAL A 9 -4.70 -0.90 1.05
N SER A 10 -5.30 0.29 1.21
CA SER A 10 -6.48 0.67 0.43
C SER A 10 -6.10 1.13 -0.97
N ALA A 11 -6.78 0.63 -1.99
CA ALA A 11 -6.75 1.23 -3.33
C ALA A 11 -7.75 2.40 -3.40
N ILE A 12 -7.32 3.53 -3.94
CA ILE A 12 -8.18 4.67 -4.28
C ILE A 12 -8.33 4.76 -5.79
N ARG A 13 -9.58 4.85 -6.24
CA ARG A 13 -10.00 4.76 -7.66
C ARG A 13 -10.95 5.91 -8.00
N PRO A 14 -11.23 6.17 -9.28
CA PRO A 14 -12.31 7.07 -9.66
C PRO A 14 -13.64 6.68 -9.00
N PRO A 15 -14.49 7.66 -8.64
CA PRO A 15 -14.35 9.11 -8.91
C PRO A 15 -13.48 9.88 -7.90
N THR A 16 -12.96 9.22 -6.86
CA THR A 16 -12.16 9.88 -5.81
C THR A 16 -10.82 10.43 -6.33
N VAL A 17 -10.29 9.82 -7.38
CA VAL A 17 -9.11 10.31 -8.13
C VAL A 17 -9.43 10.37 -9.62
N PRO A 18 -8.75 11.21 -10.43
CA PRO A 18 -8.95 11.26 -11.88
C PRO A 18 -8.83 9.88 -12.55
N GLN A 19 -9.53 9.71 -13.67
CA GLN A 19 -9.41 8.49 -14.46
C GLN A 19 -7.95 8.25 -14.90
N GLY A 20 -7.51 7.00 -14.88
CA GLY A 20 -6.12 6.64 -15.17
C GLY A 20 -5.12 6.88 -14.03
N SER A 21 -5.54 7.45 -12.91
CA SER A 21 -4.66 7.77 -11.77
C SER A 21 -4.96 6.96 -10.50
N ALA A 22 -5.56 5.77 -10.66
CA ALA A 22 -5.78 4.85 -9.56
C ALA A 22 -4.45 4.50 -8.89
N ARG A 23 -4.44 4.49 -7.56
CA ARG A 23 -3.21 4.31 -6.77
C ARG A 23 -3.51 3.62 -5.45
N LEU A 24 -2.46 3.09 -4.84
CA LEU A 24 -2.52 2.59 -3.47
C LEU A 24 -2.31 3.77 -2.50
N ARG A 25 -3.11 3.82 -1.43
CA ARG A 25 -2.92 4.76 -0.32
C ARG A 25 -2.34 4.01 0.86
N VAL A 26 -1.06 4.25 1.10
CA VAL A 26 -0.36 3.79 2.30
C VAL A 26 -0.35 4.94 3.30
N THR A 27 -0.79 4.69 4.53
CA THR A 27 -0.83 5.71 5.59
C THR A 27 0.11 5.27 6.71
N PHE A 28 1.18 6.04 6.91
CA PHE A 28 2.08 5.83 8.04
C PHE A 28 1.60 6.60 9.27
N SER A 29 2.01 6.12 10.44
CA SER A 29 1.82 6.76 11.73
C SER A 29 3.09 6.59 12.55
N ALA A 30 3.22 7.33 13.66
CA ALA A 30 4.37 7.20 14.56
C ALA A 30 4.52 5.80 15.19
N ALA A 31 3.47 4.98 15.17
CA ALA A 31 3.52 3.60 15.63
C ALA A 31 4.21 2.65 14.64
N HIS A 32 4.49 3.10 13.41
CA HIS A 32 5.17 2.27 12.44
C HIS A 32 6.68 2.31 12.64
N GLU A 33 7.28 1.13 12.75
CA GLU A 33 8.72 1.00 12.84
C GLU A 33 9.38 1.01 11.45
N PRO A 34 10.64 1.46 11.32
CA PRO A 34 11.36 1.43 10.04
C PRO A 34 11.40 0.03 9.40
N ALA A 35 11.48 -1.03 10.21
CA ALA A 35 11.46 -2.41 9.72
C ALA A 35 10.15 -2.76 8.99
N GLN A 36 9.01 -2.23 9.44
CA GLN A 36 7.72 -2.47 8.79
C GLN A 36 7.65 -1.78 7.42
N VAL A 37 8.34 -0.65 7.25
CA VAL A 37 8.46 0.01 5.94
C VAL A 37 9.27 -0.85 4.98
N VAL A 38 10.39 -1.42 5.43
CA VAL A 38 11.20 -2.33 4.61
C VAL A 38 10.39 -3.56 4.17
N GLN A 39 9.67 -4.19 5.11
CA GLN A 39 8.82 -5.34 4.79
C GLN A 39 7.72 -4.99 3.78
N LEU A 40 7.13 -3.79 3.89
CA LEU A 40 6.13 -3.33 2.91
C LEU A 40 6.76 -3.14 1.52
N LEU A 41 7.97 -2.61 1.43
CA LEU A 41 8.68 -2.46 0.16
C LEU A 41 8.95 -3.83 -0.50
N ASP A 42 9.41 -4.80 0.28
CA ASP A 42 9.63 -6.17 -0.20
C ASP A 42 8.32 -6.80 -0.71
N ALA A 43 7.23 -6.64 0.04
CA ALA A 43 5.91 -7.13 -0.38
C ALA A 43 5.40 -6.46 -1.65
N LEU A 44 5.63 -5.15 -1.82
CA LEU A 44 5.29 -4.42 -3.04
C LEU A 44 6.09 -4.89 -4.26
N GLY A 45 7.33 -5.32 -4.07
CA GLY A 45 8.16 -5.89 -5.15
C GLY A 45 7.72 -7.29 -5.60
N GLN A 46 7.00 -8.04 -4.75
CA GLN A 46 6.53 -9.39 -5.06
C GLN A 46 5.18 -9.43 -5.79
N VAL A 47 4.38 -8.36 -5.68
CA VAL A 47 3.07 -8.27 -6.33
C VAL A 47 3.21 -7.82 -7.78
N ARG A 48 2.45 -8.48 -8.67
CA ARG A 48 2.38 -8.19 -10.11
C ARG A 48 1.02 -7.66 -10.49
#